data_AF-A0A0L0F9A6-F1
#
_entry.id   AF-A0A0L0F9A6-F1
#
_cell.length_a   1.000
_cell.length_b   1.000
_cell.length_c   1.000
_cell.angle_alpha   90.00
_cell.angle_beta   90.00
_cell.angle_gamma   90.00
#
_symmetry.space_group_name_H-M   'P 1'
#
loop_
_entity.id
_entity.type
_entity.pdbx_description
1 polymer ?
#
loop_
_entity_poly.entity_id
_entity_poly.type
_entity_poly.pdbx_seq_one_letter_code
_entity_poly.pdbx_strand_id
1 'polypeptide(L)'
;ASSGDATVVALSEAGTAPNEHVGSKTECALLQVCLDLGVEYSELRKEGATLRLIPFNSDRKRMSKVIHRNHSTRVHSKGASEVMLDLCTQQVDENGAVSDFTPKQKDVYLRHIDHYASDGLRTLVLAYKDYPEDHGISDWDEESIDDIEKNLVFLCLVGIQDPVRPEVPEAIQQCKSAGIVVRMVTGDNVTTATTIARECGILDSKNDLGMRV
;
A
#
# COMPACT_ATOMS: atom_id res chain seq x y z
N ALA A 1 17.59 11.35 -23.88
CA ALA A 1 16.21 11.80 -23.63
C ALA A 1 15.64 10.85 -22.58
N SER A 2 15.63 11.30 -21.34
CA SER A 2 15.52 10.50 -20.11
C SER A 2 14.17 9.81 -19.98
N SER A 3 14.16 8.48 -20.04
CA SER A 3 13.11 7.66 -19.46
C SER A 3 13.07 7.93 -17.96
N GLY A 4 11.91 8.31 -17.44
CA GLY A 4 11.66 8.33 -16.00
C GLY A 4 11.56 6.89 -15.51
N ASP A 5 12.71 6.23 -15.38
CA ASP A 5 12.78 4.87 -14.88
C ASP A 5 12.42 4.91 -13.40
N ALA A 6 11.27 4.30 -13.06
CA ALA A 6 10.92 4.07 -11.68
C ALA A 6 12.03 3.22 -11.05
N THR A 7 12.72 3.76 -10.05
CA THR A 7 13.74 3.02 -9.31
C THR A 7 13.05 1.91 -8.52
N VAL A 8 13.15 0.67 -9.00
CA VAL A 8 12.65 -0.51 -8.31
C VAL A 8 13.74 -1.00 -7.37
N VAL A 9 13.49 -0.88 -6.06
CA VAL A 9 14.35 -1.46 -5.02
C VAL A 9 13.72 -2.76 -4.55
N ALA A 10 14.32 -3.89 -4.92
CA ALA A 10 13.97 -5.18 -4.35
C ALA A 10 14.75 -5.38 -3.04
N LEU A 11 14.02 -5.51 -1.93
CA LEU A 11 14.60 -5.83 -0.62
C LEU A 11 14.39 -7.33 -0.36
N SER A 12 15.48 -8.05 -0.12
CA SER A 12 15.49 -9.51 0.09
C SER A 12 14.97 -9.91 1.46
N GLU A 13 14.63 -11.19 1.63
CA GLU A 13 14.14 -11.79 2.87
C GLU A 13 14.95 -11.33 4.09
N ALA A 14 14.22 -10.85 5.10
CA ALA A 14 14.72 -10.31 6.36
C ALA A 14 15.89 -11.14 6.93
N GLY A 15 17.12 -10.66 6.68
CA GLY A 15 18.36 -11.27 7.16
C GLY A 15 18.73 -10.90 8.60
N THR A 16 17.89 -10.10 9.27
CA THR A 16 18.05 -9.74 10.67
C THR A 16 16.86 -10.27 11.45
N ALA A 17 17.12 -10.89 12.62
CA ALA A 17 16.08 -11.34 13.53
C ALA A 17 14.97 -10.27 13.60
N PRO A 18 13.70 -10.63 13.42
CA PRO A 18 12.63 -9.65 13.34
C PRO A 18 12.66 -8.83 14.62
N ASN A 19 12.97 -7.54 14.50
CA ASN A 19 12.54 -6.62 15.54
C ASN A 19 11.03 -6.85 15.67
N GLU A 20 10.57 -7.18 16.88
CA GLU A 20 9.18 -7.54 17.10
C GLU A 20 8.33 -6.28 16.90
N HIS A 21 7.89 -6.07 15.66
CA HIS A 21 7.02 -4.97 15.30
C HIS A 21 5.60 -5.30 15.74
N VAL A 22 5.00 -4.43 16.55
CA VAL A 22 3.60 -4.54 16.94
C VAL A 22 2.74 -3.74 15.97
N GLY A 23 1.82 -4.42 15.27
CA GLY A 23 0.92 -3.78 14.31
C GLY A 23 0.37 -4.76 13.28
N SER A 24 -0.23 -4.22 12.21
CA SER A 24 -0.62 -5.06 11.08
C SER A 24 0.63 -5.58 10.35
N LYS A 25 0.57 -6.82 9.81
CA LYS A 25 1.68 -7.38 9.01
C LYS A 25 2.16 -6.42 7.92
N THR A 26 1.23 -5.74 7.26
CA THR A 26 1.49 -4.73 6.24
C THR A 26 2.35 -3.58 6.79
N GLU A 27 2.04 -3.08 7.98
CA GLU A 27 2.82 -2.01 8.62
C GLU A 27 4.18 -2.50 9.08
N CYS A 28 4.24 -3.69 9.68
CA CYS A 28 5.48 -4.29 10.10
C CYS A 28 6.43 -4.49 8.92
N ALA A 29 5.92 -4.93 7.77
CA ALA A 29 6.71 -5.03 6.53
C ALA A 29 7.28 -3.68 6.09
N LEU A 30 6.47 -2.61 6.12
CA LEU A 30 6.94 -1.26 5.80
C LEU A 30 7.99 -0.73 6.79
N LEU A 31 7.85 -1.05 8.08
CA LEU A 31 8.85 -0.68 9.09
C LEU A 31 10.14 -1.48 8.91
N GLN A 32 10.04 -2.75 8.54
CA GLN A 32 11.20 -3.56 8.23
C GLN A 32 11.98 -2.99 7.05
N VAL A 33 11.29 -2.54 6.00
CA VAL A 33 11.92 -1.83 4.87
C VAL A 33 12.73 -0.62 5.33
N CYS A 34 12.24 0.18 6.29
CA CYS A 34 13.01 1.29 6.84
C CYS A 34 14.32 0.80 7.49
N LEU A 35 14.26 -0.26 8.29
CA LEU A 35 15.44 -0.83 8.95
C LEU A 35 16.43 -1.41 7.94
N ASP A 36 15.94 -2.11 6.92
CA ASP A 36 16.77 -2.70 5.86
C ASP A 36 17.50 -1.61 5.05
N LEU A 37 16.91 -0.41 4.96
CA LEU A 37 17.54 0.79 4.39
C LEU A 37 18.45 1.54 5.38
N GLY A 38 18.64 1.04 6.59
CA GLY A 38 19.46 1.68 7.63
C GLY A 38 18.80 2.90 8.28
N VAL A 39 17.47 3.03 8.20
CA VAL A 39 16.70 4.15 8.73
C VAL A 39 16.06 3.79 10.08
N GLU A 40 16.52 4.44 11.14
CA GLU A 40 15.93 4.37 12.47
C GLU A 40 14.62 5.17 12.55
N TYR A 41 13.50 4.52 12.22
CA TYR A 41 12.18 5.16 12.20
C TYR A 41 11.68 5.58 13.59
N SER A 42 12.27 5.08 14.68
CA SER A 42 11.91 5.41 16.06
C SER A 42 12.20 6.88 16.38
N GLU A 43 13.30 7.42 15.88
CA GLU A 43 13.67 8.83 16.01
C GLU A 43 12.82 9.71 15.08
N LEU A 44 12.60 9.29 13.83
CA LEU A 44 11.73 10.00 12.88
C LEU A 44 10.31 10.17 13.41
N ARG A 45 9.79 9.21 14.17
CA ARG A 45 8.46 9.32 14.79
C ARG A 45 8.37 10.36 15.90
N LYS A 46 9.50 10.78 16.48
CA LYS A 46 9.54 11.90 17.44
C LYS A 46 9.51 13.24 16.74
N GLU A 47 9.84 13.29 15.44
CA GLU A 47 9.77 14.49 14.63
C GLU A 47 8.31 14.80 14.25
N GLY A 48 7.69 15.71 15.02
CA GLY A 48 6.38 16.25 14.72
C GLY A 48 5.24 15.62 15.53
N ALA A 49 4.49 16.48 16.22
CA ALA A 49 3.29 16.07 16.94
C ALA A 49 2.24 15.52 15.95
N THR A 50 1.64 14.38 16.31
CA THR A 50 0.50 13.85 15.57
C THR A 50 -0.71 14.71 15.86
N LEU A 51 -1.24 15.36 14.83
CA LEU A 51 -2.42 16.21 14.93
C LEU A 51 -3.70 15.40 14.77
N ARG A 52 -3.70 14.44 13.85
CA ARG A 52 -4.86 13.58 13.57
C ARG A 52 -4.44 12.24 12.99
N LEU A 53 -5.18 11.20 13.37
CA LEU A 53 -5.13 9.88 12.74
C LEU A 53 -6.48 9.63 12.06
N ILE A 54 -6.46 9.39 10.77
CA ILE A 54 -7.62 8.97 9.98
C ILE A 54 -7.42 7.47 9.72
N PRO A 55 -8.10 6.58 10.47
CA PRO A 55 -7.86 5.14 10.37
C PRO A 55 -8.27 4.60 9.00
N PHE A 56 -7.84 3.38 8.73
CA PHE A 56 -8.24 2.67 7.52
C PHE A 56 -9.76 2.48 7.49
N ASN A 57 -10.36 2.83 6.36
CA ASN A 57 -11.76 2.59 6.09
C ASN A 57 -11.87 1.74 4.81
N SER A 58 -12.72 0.70 4.83
CA SER A 58 -12.87 -0.25 3.73
C SER A 58 -13.45 0.37 2.46
N ASP A 59 -14.26 1.41 2.60
CA ASP A 59 -14.90 2.10 1.47
C ASP A 59 -13.89 3.04 0.79
N ARG A 60 -13.15 3.81 1.60
CA ARG A 60 -12.08 4.72 1.14
C ARG A 60 -10.81 4.00 0.73
N LYS A 61 -10.61 2.75 1.20
CA LYS A 61 -9.45 1.87 0.98
C LYS A 61 -8.08 2.50 1.30
N ARG A 62 -8.06 3.41 2.27
CA ARG A 62 -6.86 4.15 2.67
C ARG A 62 -6.95 4.61 4.11
N MET A 63 -5.79 4.96 4.65
CA MET A 63 -5.65 5.64 5.94
C MET A 63 -4.67 6.79 5.80
N SER A 64 -4.79 7.77 6.70
CA SER A 64 -3.91 8.93 6.70
C SER A 64 -3.50 9.35 8.10
N LYS A 65 -2.32 9.94 8.22
CA LYS A 65 -1.81 10.53 9.44
C LYS A 65 -1.40 11.97 9.17
N VAL A 66 -1.91 12.88 9.99
CA VAL A 66 -1.61 14.31 9.92
C VAL A 66 -0.60 14.64 11.01
N ILE A 67 0.53 15.22 10.62
CA ILE A 67 1.61 15.61 11.52
C ILE A 67 1.93 17.09 11.37
N HIS A 68 2.33 17.72 12.46
CA HIS A 68 2.93 19.04 12.42
C HIS A 68 4.40 18.93 11.97
N ARG A 69 4.81 19.81 11.05
CA ARG A 69 6.21 20.04 10.67
C ARG A 69 6.55 21.51 10.91
N ASN A 70 7.83 21.84 11.02
CA ASN A 70 8.25 23.24 11.21
C ASN A 70 7.60 24.13 10.12
N HIS A 71 6.70 25.03 10.54
CA HIS A 71 5.95 25.96 9.68
C HIS A 71 5.05 25.33 8.60
N SER A 72 4.64 24.07 8.77
CA SER A 72 3.72 23.40 7.84
C SER A 72 3.02 22.21 8.49
N THR A 73 2.01 21.67 7.82
CA THR A 73 1.37 20.42 8.21
C THR A 73 1.48 19.43 7.08
N ARG A 74 1.83 18.19 7.39
CA ARG A 74 1.92 17.11 6.40
C ARG A 74 0.88 16.05 6.67
N VAL A 75 0.14 15.70 5.63
CA VAL A 75 -0.69 14.52 5.57
C VAL A 75 0.11 13.42 4.91
N HIS A 76 0.30 12.31 5.59
CA HIS A 76 0.82 11.07 5.02
C HIS A 76 -0.33 10.11 4.79
N SER A 77 -0.44 9.56 3.58
CA SER A 77 -1.51 8.67 3.21
C SER A 77 -0.95 7.38 2.62
N LYS A 78 -1.57 6.26 2.98
CA LYS A 78 -1.31 4.97 2.35
C LYS A 78 -2.62 4.24 2.09
N GLY A 79 -2.68 3.48 1.01
CA GLY A 79 -3.88 2.75 0.65
C GLY A 79 -3.71 1.89 -0.59
N ALA A 80 -4.84 1.31 -1.03
CA ALA A 80 -4.90 0.51 -2.24
C ALA A 80 -4.38 1.33 -3.44
N SER A 81 -3.46 0.74 -4.20
CA SER A 81 -2.67 1.47 -5.20
C SER A 81 -3.50 2.17 -6.26
N GLU A 82 -4.51 1.49 -6.81
CA GLU A 82 -5.40 2.05 -7.84
C GLU A 82 -6.17 3.28 -7.32
N VAL A 83 -6.74 3.18 -6.10
CA VAL A 83 -7.50 4.27 -5.49
C VAL A 83 -6.60 5.46 -5.19
N MET A 84 -5.40 5.21 -4.67
CA MET A 84 -4.46 6.26 -4.28
C MET A 84 -3.85 6.97 -5.49
N LEU A 85 -3.61 6.28 -6.61
CA LEU A 85 -3.09 6.91 -7.84
C LEU A 85 -4.06 7.97 -8.39
N ASP A 86 -5.37 7.73 -8.29
CA ASP A 86 -6.39 8.70 -8.73
C ASP A 86 -6.39 9.96 -7.86
N LEU A 87 -6.02 9.83 -6.59
CA LEU A 87 -5.94 10.95 -5.64
C LEU A 87 -4.65 11.77 -5.77
N CYS A 88 -3.63 11.27 -6.47
CA CYS A 88 -2.37 11.97 -6.64
C CYS A 88 -2.40 12.91 -7.86
N THR A 89 -2.06 14.18 -7.70
CA THR A 89 -1.92 15.14 -8.82
C THR A 89 -0.46 15.47 -9.12
N GLN A 90 0.43 15.20 -8.16
CA GLN A 90 1.86 15.42 -8.26
C GLN A 90 2.60 14.14 -7.92
N GLN A 91 3.89 14.10 -8.23
CA GLN A 91 4.80 13.03 -7.86
C GLN A 91 6.15 13.60 -7.46
N VAL A 92 6.90 12.84 -6.68
CA VAL A 92 8.29 13.15 -6.37
C VAL A 92 9.23 12.26 -7.17
N ASP A 93 10.32 12.83 -7.69
CA ASP A 93 11.37 12.06 -8.35
C ASP A 93 12.44 11.55 -7.36
N GLU A 94 13.43 10.82 -7.88
CA GLU A 94 14.55 10.28 -7.11
C GLU A 94 15.42 11.34 -6.42
N ASN A 95 15.36 12.60 -6.89
CA ASN A 95 16.09 13.73 -6.32
C ASN A 95 15.26 14.48 -5.27
N GLY A 96 14.02 14.06 -5.02
CA GLY A 96 13.10 14.76 -4.13
C GLY A 96 12.36 15.93 -4.79
N ALA A 97 12.48 16.14 -6.10
CA ALA A 97 11.81 17.23 -6.80
C ALA A 97 10.35 16.84 -7.10
N VAL A 98 9.44 17.76 -6.80
CA VAL A 98 7.99 17.57 -7.03
C VAL A 98 7.62 18.11 -8.40
N SER A 99 6.87 17.32 -9.17
CA SER A 99 6.36 17.68 -10.49
C SER A 99 4.94 17.15 -10.71
N ASP A 100 4.28 17.62 -11.76
CA ASP A 100 2.95 17.14 -12.12
C ASP A 100 2.96 15.63 -12.43
N PHE A 101 1.92 14.93 -11.98
CA PHE A 101 1.76 13.51 -12.22
C PHE A 101 0.79 13.27 -13.37
N THR A 102 1.34 13.29 -14.58
CA THR A 102 0.54 13.22 -15.81
C THR A 102 -0.17 11.87 -15.96
N PRO A 103 -1.30 11.80 -16.68
CA PRO A 103 -1.99 10.53 -16.96
C PRO A 103 -1.07 9.46 -17.55
N LYS A 104 -0.18 9.84 -18.48
CA LYS A 104 0.80 8.93 -19.10
C LYS A 104 1.76 8.31 -18.08
N GLN A 105 2.14 9.05 -17.04
CA GLN A 105 3.01 8.53 -15.98
C GLN A 105 2.21 7.63 -15.03
N LYS A 106 0.96 7.99 -14.70
CA LYS A 106 0.07 7.10 -13.93
C LYS A 106 -0.14 5.76 -14.63
N ASP A 107 -0.32 5.75 -15.95
CA ASP A 107 -0.44 4.53 -16.76
C ASP A 107 0.78 3.60 -16.63
N VAL A 108 1.98 4.16 -16.44
CA VAL A 108 3.19 3.35 -16.17
C VAL A 108 3.04 2.61 -14.83
N TYR A 109 2.63 3.31 -13.78
CA TYR A 109 2.44 2.70 -12.46
C TYR A 109 1.26 1.73 -12.41
N LEU A 110 0.18 1.97 -13.15
CA LEU A 110 -0.92 1.01 -13.28
C LEU A 110 -0.44 -0.33 -13.86
N ARG A 111 0.43 -0.30 -14.87
CA ARG A 111 1.05 -1.53 -15.41
C ARG A 111 1.94 -2.23 -14.38
N HIS A 112 2.68 -1.49 -13.56
CA HIS A 112 3.46 -2.09 -12.47
C HIS A 112 2.57 -2.71 -11.39
N ILE A 113 1.45 -2.06 -11.06
CA ILE A 113 0.45 -2.60 -10.13
C ILE A 113 -0.10 -3.93 -10.64
N ASP A 114 -0.51 -3.98 -11.90
CA ASP A 114 -1.03 -5.20 -12.52
C ASP A 114 0.02 -6.32 -12.53
N HIS A 115 1.26 -5.99 -12.87
CA HIS A 115 2.36 -6.95 -12.89
C HIS A 115 2.62 -7.51 -11.49
N TYR A 116 2.80 -6.65 -10.48
CA TYR A 116 3.03 -7.08 -9.10
C TYR A 116 1.86 -7.87 -8.53
N ALA A 117 0.62 -7.47 -8.84
CA ALA A 117 -0.56 -8.22 -8.43
C ALA A 117 -0.62 -9.60 -9.10
N SER A 118 -0.20 -9.71 -10.37
CA SER A 118 -0.12 -10.99 -11.08
C SER A 118 0.90 -11.94 -10.47
N ASP A 119 1.95 -11.40 -9.84
CA ASP A 119 2.96 -12.14 -9.07
C ASP A 119 2.53 -12.39 -7.61
N GLY A 120 1.27 -12.12 -7.27
CA GLY A 120 0.72 -12.38 -5.92
C GLY A 120 1.11 -11.34 -4.87
N LEU A 121 1.71 -10.21 -5.27
CA LEU A 121 2.06 -9.14 -4.34
C LEU A 121 0.83 -8.28 -4.00
N ARG A 122 0.69 -7.93 -2.73
CA ARG A 122 -0.20 -6.85 -2.29
C ARG A 122 0.46 -5.53 -2.59
N THR A 123 -0.13 -4.73 -3.47
CA THR A 123 0.41 -3.42 -3.82
C THR A 123 -0.19 -2.31 -2.95
N LEU A 124 0.62 -1.34 -2.55
CA LEU A 124 0.16 -0.11 -1.90
C LEU A 124 0.85 1.11 -2.49
N VAL A 125 0.17 2.25 -2.45
CA VAL A 125 0.80 3.54 -2.74
C VAL A 125 0.98 4.29 -1.44
N LEU A 126 2.17 4.89 -1.30
CA LEU A 126 2.47 5.88 -0.29
C LEU A 126 2.45 7.26 -0.94
N ALA A 127 1.81 8.22 -0.29
CA ALA A 127 1.69 9.58 -0.78
C ALA A 127 1.68 10.56 0.38
N TYR A 128 1.92 11.83 0.09
CA TYR A 128 1.80 12.90 1.08
C TYR A 128 1.21 14.16 0.50
N LYS A 129 0.81 15.10 1.36
CA LYS A 129 0.44 16.45 0.98
C LYS A 129 0.86 17.42 2.06
N ASP A 130 1.47 18.53 1.64
CA ASP A 130 1.82 19.61 2.55
C ASP A 130 0.76 20.70 2.50
N TYR A 131 0.47 21.23 3.67
CA TYR A 131 -0.39 22.38 3.90
C TYR A 131 0.41 23.49 4.57
N PRO A 132 0.26 24.75 4.13
CA PRO A 132 0.86 25.88 4.83
C PRO A 132 0.25 26.04 6.23
N GLU A 133 1.00 26.68 7.14
CA GLU A 133 0.66 26.83 8.56
C GLU A 133 -0.70 27.52 8.80
N ASP A 134 -1.13 28.37 7.88
CA ASP A 134 -2.37 29.16 7.94
C ASP A 134 -3.62 28.42 7.44
N HIS A 135 -3.52 27.16 7.02
CA HIS A 135 -4.59 26.45 6.31
C HIS A 135 -5.75 25.92 7.19
N GLY A 136 -5.97 26.51 8.37
CA GLY A 136 -7.19 26.29 9.17
C GLY A 136 -7.44 24.84 9.60
N ILE A 137 -6.40 24.10 9.98
CA ILE A 137 -6.49 22.66 10.32
C ILE A 137 -7.42 22.40 11.52
N SER A 138 -7.69 23.41 12.36
CA SER A 138 -8.66 23.34 13.45
C SER A 138 -10.07 22.98 13.01
N ASP A 139 -10.40 23.25 11.75
CA ASP A 139 -11.77 23.14 11.22
C ASP A 139 -11.99 21.82 10.47
N TRP A 140 -11.00 20.92 10.47
CA TRP A 140 -11.10 19.62 9.82
C TRP A 140 -12.04 18.70 10.61
N ASP A 141 -13.24 18.49 10.09
CA ASP A 141 -14.23 17.55 10.60
C ASP A 141 -14.26 16.26 9.76
N GLU A 142 -15.28 15.41 9.96
CA GLU A 142 -15.44 14.19 9.16
C GLU A 142 -15.76 14.47 7.69
N GLU A 143 -16.49 15.55 7.39
CA GLU A 143 -16.83 15.96 6.03
C GLU A 143 -15.60 16.41 5.25
N SER A 144 -14.60 16.96 5.94
CA SER A 144 -13.34 17.43 5.38
C SER A 144 -12.35 16.31 4.99
N ILE A 145 -12.57 15.06 5.43
CA ILE A 145 -11.60 13.96 5.28
C ILE A 145 -11.23 13.71 3.81
N ASP A 146 -12.22 13.69 2.92
CA ASP A 146 -11.96 13.40 1.51
C ASP A 146 -11.14 14.52 0.84
N ASP A 147 -11.28 15.77 1.27
CA ASP A 147 -10.51 16.89 0.70
C ASP A 147 -9.07 16.96 1.24
N ILE A 148 -8.87 16.48 2.47
CA ILE A 148 -7.54 16.31 3.07
C ILE A 148 -6.72 15.27 2.30
N GLU A 149 -7.38 14.25 1.76
CA GLU A 149 -6.75 13.10 1.10
C GLU A 149 -6.77 13.18 -0.44
N LYS A 150 -7.11 14.33 -1.02
CA LYS A 150 -7.05 14.61 -2.48
C LYS A 150 -5.86 15.49 -2.84
N ASN A 151 -5.49 15.49 -4.12
CA ASN A 151 -4.38 16.28 -4.67
C ASN A 151 -3.06 15.97 -3.98
N LEU A 152 -2.81 14.68 -3.79
CA LEU A 152 -1.62 14.18 -3.11
C LEU A 152 -0.40 14.22 -4.04
N VAL A 153 0.77 14.21 -3.42
CA VAL A 153 2.05 13.94 -4.05
C VAL A 153 2.33 12.45 -3.91
N PHE A 154 2.35 11.73 -5.03
CA PHE A 154 2.78 10.35 -5.12
C PHE A 154 4.24 10.22 -4.68
N LEU A 155 4.51 9.37 -3.70
CA LEU A 155 5.86 9.10 -3.21
C LEU A 155 6.41 7.81 -3.82
N CYS A 156 5.70 6.69 -3.63
CA CYS A 156 6.14 5.42 -4.17
C CYS A 156 5.01 4.39 -4.26
N LEU A 157 5.27 3.37 -5.08
CA LEU A 157 4.52 2.11 -5.14
C LEU A 157 5.34 1.04 -4.43
N VAL A 158 4.71 0.28 -3.54
CA VAL A 158 5.33 -0.87 -2.86
C VAL A 158 4.55 -2.14 -3.19
N GLY A 159 5.27 -3.25 -3.33
CA GLY A 159 4.70 -4.61 -3.41
C GLY A 159 5.11 -5.39 -2.17
N ILE A 160 4.14 -5.97 -1.47
CA ILE A 160 4.34 -6.74 -0.23
C ILE A 160 3.87 -8.16 -0.49
N GLN A 161 4.75 -9.13 -0.29
CA GLN A 161 4.39 -10.54 -0.37
C GLN A 161 3.91 -11.04 1.01
N ASP A 162 2.72 -11.66 1.08
CA ASP A 162 2.32 -12.51 2.21
C ASP A 162 2.34 -13.95 1.70
N PRO A 163 3.47 -14.68 1.85
CA PRO A 163 3.65 -15.97 1.21
C PRO A 163 2.61 -16.98 1.70
N VAL A 164 2.13 -17.82 0.78
CA VAL A 164 1.29 -18.96 1.13
C VAL A 164 2.09 -19.89 2.03
N ARG A 165 1.48 -20.28 3.15
CA ARG A 165 2.12 -21.20 4.09
C ARG A 165 2.27 -22.59 3.42
N PRO A 166 3.42 -23.27 3.54
CA PRO A 166 3.68 -24.52 2.84
C PRO A 166 2.62 -25.61 3.05
N GLU A 167 1.98 -25.63 4.22
CA GLU A 167 0.94 -26.60 4.59
C GLU A 167 -0.44 -26.31 3.98
N VAL A 168 -0.69 -25.10 3.48
CA VAL A 168 -2.02 -24.67 3.03
C VAL A 168 -2.50 -25.45 1.79
N PRO A 169 -1.71 -25.62 0.72
CA PRO A 169 -2.18 -26.33 -0.48
C PRO A 169 -2.62 -27.77 -0.17
N GLU A 170 -1.88 -28.48 0.69
CA GLU A 170 -2.24 -29.84 1.10
C GLU A 170 -3.56 -29.87 1.89
N ALA A 171 -3.73 -28.94 2.83
CA ALA A 171 -4.97 -28.84 3.60
C ALA A 171 -6.19 -28.55 2.71
N ILE A 172 -6.06 -27.66 1.71
CA ILE A 172 -7.13 -27.39 0.75
C ILE A 172 -7.47 -28.64 -0.06
N GLN A 173 -6.46 -29.39 -0.51
CA GLN A 173 -6.67 -30.63 -1.25
C GLN A 173 -7.44 -31.66 -0.43
N GLN A 174 -7.08 -31.85 0.84
CA GLN A 174 -7.78 -32.78 1.74
C GLN A 174 -9.25 -32.37 1.92
N CYS A 175 -9.54 -31.07 2.09
CA CYS A 175 -10.92 -30.57 2.15
C CYS A 175 -11.70 -30.88 0.85
N LYS A 176 -11.09 -30.62 -0.31
CA LYS A 176 -11.72 -30.92 -1.62
C LYS A 176 -11.99 -32.41 -1.78
N SER A 177 -11.05 -33.29 -1.42
CA SER A 177 -11.23 -34.75 -1.46
C SER A 177 -12.34 -35.26 -0.53
N ALA A 178 -12.64 -34.54 0.55
CA ALA A 178 -13.76 -34.81 1.45
C ALA A 178 -15.11 -34.24 0.95
N GLY A 179 -15.15 -33.61 -0.23
CA GLY A 179 -16.36 -32.98 -0.78
C GLY A 179 -16.70 -31.63 -0.15
N ILE A 180 -15.75 -30.99 0.55
CA ILE A 180 -15.94 -29.68 1.18
C ILE A 180 -15.59 -28.57 0.17
N VAL A 181 -16.49 -27.60 0.03
CA VAL A 181 -16.26 -26.41 -0.81
C VAL A 181 -15.49 -25.36 -0.02
N VAL A 182 -14.28 -25.04 -0.49
CA VAL A 182 -13.43 -23.98 0.08
C VAL A 182 -13.70 -22.67 -0.64
N ARG A 183 -13.81 -21.56 0.11
CA ARG A 183 -13.94 -20.21 -0.44
C ARG A 183 -12.91 -19.27 0.20
N MET A 184 -12.32 -18.39 -0.61
CA MET A 184 -11.46 -17.31 -0.12
C MET A 184 -12.29 -16.05 0.10
N VAL A 185 -12.09 -15.40 1.24
CA VAL A 185 -12.62 -14.06 1.55
C VAL A 185 -11.42 -13.18 1.88
N THR A 186 -11.15 -12.18 1.05
CA THR A 186 -10.02 -11.27 1.21
C THR A 186 -10.39 -9.85 0.79
N GLY A 187 -9.73 -8.86 1.38
CA GLY A 187 -9.81 -7.46 0.99
C GLY A 187 -8.78 -7.05 -0.07
N ASP A 188 -7.99 -8.01 -0.57
CA ASP A 188 -7.02 -7.77 -1.64
C ASP A 188 -7.68 -7.45 -2.99
N ASN A 189 -6.89 -6.87 -3.90
CA ASN A 189 -7.30 -6.73 -5.29
C ASN A 189 -7.61 -8.12 -5.88
N VAL A 190 -8.63 -8.17 -6.75
CA VAL A 190 -9.06 -9.40 -7.43
C VAL A 190 -7.92 -10.14 -8.11
N THR A 191 -6.97 -9.44 -8.72
CA THR A 191 -5.83 -10.05 -9.41
C THR A 191 -4.94 -10.80 -8.42
N THR A 192 -4.50 -10.13 -7.34
CA THR A 192 -3.71 -10.75 -6.26
C THR A 192 -4.46 -11.92 -5.63
N ALA A 193 -5.73 -11.72 -5.26
CA ALA A 193 -6.57 -12.75 -4.65
C ALA A 193 -6.70 -13.98 -5.55
N THR A 194 -6.86 -13.78 -6.86
CA THR A 194 -6.98 -14.87 -7.84
C THR A 194 -5.65 -15.62 -7.99
N THR A 195 -4.52 -14.91 -8.01
CA THR A 195 -3.18 -15.54 -8.03
C THR A 195 -2.98 -16.40 -6.78
N ILE A 196 -3.18 -15.85 -5.59
CA ILE A 196 -3.04 -16.59 -4.32
C ILE A 196 -4.03 -17.75 -4.23
N ALA A 197 -5.27 -17.58 -4.71
CA ALA A 197 -6.26 -18.66 -4.70
C ALA A 197 -5.86 -19.83 -5.61
N ARG A 198 -5.14 -19.57 -6.71
CA ARG A 198 -4.57 -20.64 -7.56
C ARG A 198 -3.37 -21.30 -6.88
N GLU A 199 -2.48 -20.53 -6.26
CA GLU A 199 -1.35 -21.07 -5.50
C GLU A 199 -1.80 -21.99 -4.36
N CYS A 200 -2.86 -21.60 -3.64
CA CYS A 200 -3.48 -22.43 -2.59
C CYS A 200 -4.26 -23.63 -3.12
N GLY A 201 -4.43 -23.77 -4.45
CA GLY A 201 -5.26 -24.83 -5.04
C GLY A 201 -6.76 -24.67 -4.78
N ILE A 202 -7.24 -23.46 -4.47
CA ILE A 202 -8.67 -23.15 -4.32
C ILE A 202 -9.32 -23.09 -5.70
N LEU A 203 -8.69 -22.42 -6.67
CA LEU A 203 -9.14 -22.33 -8.06
C LEU A 203 -8.33 -23.27 -8.96
N ASP A 204 -9.02 -24.06 -9.78
CA ASP A 204 -8.39 -25.12 -10.58
C ASP A 204 -8.06 -24.70 -12.04
N SER A 205 -8.61 -23.57 -12.53
CA SER A 205 -8.37 -23.09 -13.89
C SER A 205 -8.36 -21.55 -14.00
N LYS A 206 -7.90 -21.03 -15.15
CA LYS A 206 -7.92 -19.58 -15.43
C LYS A 206 -9.33 -18.98 -15.51
N ASN A 207 -10.36 -19.79 -15.78
CA ASN A 207 -11.74 -19.34 -16.01
C ASN A 207 -12.64 -19.45 -14.78
N ASP A 208 -12.12 -19.93 -13.66
CA ASP A 208 -12.86 -20.08 -12.41
C ASP A 208 -12.86 -18.72 -11.70
N LEU A 209 -13.83 -17.86 -12.02
CA LEU A 209 -13.97 -16.53 -11.42
C LEU A 209 -14.90 -16.63 -10.20
N GLY A 210 -14.36 -16.24 -9.05
CA GLY A 210 -15.11 -16.19 -7.79
C GLY A 210 -16.38 -15.34 -7.89
N MET A 211 -17.42 -15.76 -7.18
CA MET A 211 -18.61 -14.93 -6.98
C MET A 211 -18.21 -13.64 -6.26
N ARG A 212 -18.56 -12.49 -6.85
CA ARG A 212 -18.58 -11.21 -6.13
C ARG A 212 -19.73 -11.25 -5.13
N VAL A 213 -19.44 -11.01 -3.86
CA VAL A 213 -20.44 -10.70 -2.83
C VAL A 213 -20.61 -9.20 -2.76
#